data_AF-A0A8J2HJF3-F1
#
_entry.id   AF-A0A8J2HJF3-F1
#
_cell.length_a   1.000
_cell.length_b   1.000
_cell.length_c   1.000
_cell.angle_alpha   90.00
_cell.angle_beta   90.00
_cell.angle_gamma   90.00
#
_symmetry.space_group_name_H-M   'P 1'
#
loop_
_entity.id
_entity.type
_entity.pdbx_description
1 polymer ?
#
loop_
_entity_poly.entity_id
_entity_poly.type
_entity_poly.pdbx_seq_one_letter_code
_entity_poly.pdbx_strand_id
1 'polypeptide(L)'
;MLSTTYQAHPDIRHTNLVEYKCRMFERKCLRACLGAYRSAASNYNKFISNSTLYNLADIPRIDSHIIRLIRDYFSKLPSIENSTINNLTKFTAEDLKKRNETGMLPPQAFLPLDDKGLIQDEDNVPTIYHCKRHKAHKKIEYDADDPKFRWVDFTYSKAMPTRDKMDDHRLDDKYWWLTSESKHRKELRRRIHPSSVV
;
A
#
# COMPACT_ATOMS: atom_id res chain seq x y z
N MET A 1 -21.66 7.94 -34.22
CA MET A 1 -22.21 7.69 -32.88
C MET A 1 -21.62 6.38 -32.36
N LEU A 2 -20.53 6.44 -31.60
CA LEU A 2 -19.94 5.25 -30.97
C LEU A 2 -20.50 5.12 -29.56
N SER A 3 -21.48 4.22 -29.42
CA SER A 3 -22.00 3.77 -28.15
C SER A 3 -20.95 2.89 -27.48
N THR A 4 -20.11 3.48 -26.62
CA THR A 4 -19.30 2.71 -25.67
C THR A 4 -20.21 2.19 -24.58
N THR A 5 -20.69 0.97 -24.79
CA THR A 5 -21.28 0.11 -23.77
C THR A 5 -20.32 0.01 -22.59
N TYR A 6 -20.80 0.46 -21.43
CA TYR A 6 -20.11 0.31 -20.16
C TYR A 6 -19.98 -1.20 -19.88
N GLN A 7 -18.81 -1.76 -20.12
CA GLN A 7 -18.52 -3.14 -19.73
C GLN A 7 -18.64 -3.23 -18.20
N ALA A 8 -19.67 -3.94 -17.75
CA ALA A 8 -19.85 -4.27 -16.36
C ALA A 8 -18.59 -5.02 -15.89
N HIS A 9 -17.89 -4.43 -14.93
CA HIS A 9 -16.79 -5.09 -14.22
C HIS A 9 -17.29 -6.43 -13.66
N PRO A 10 -16.52 -7.52 -13.81
CA PRO A 10 -16.96 -8.85 -13.39
C PRO A 10 -17.33 -8.86 -11.90
N ASP A 11 -18.52 -9.38 -11.68
CA ASP A 11 -19.19 -9.77 -10.44
C ASP A 11 -18.45 -9.47 -9.11
N ILE A 12 -18.77 -8.30 -8.52
CA ILE A 12 -18.40 -7.92 -7.14
C ILE A 12 -19.39 -8.59 -6.17
N ARG A 13 -19.64 -9.89 -6.31
CA ARG A 13 -20.44 -10.65 -5.35
C ARG A 13 -19.49 -11.37 -4.39
N HIS A 14 -19.35 -10.78 -3.20
CA HIS A 14 -18.68 -11.33 -2.00
C HIS A 14 -17.15 -11.17 -1.85
N THR A 15 -16.59 -10.00 -2.15
CA THR A 15 -15.25 -9.68 -1.63
C THR A 15 -15.34 -9.25 -0.15
N ASN A 16 -15.35 -10.26 0.74
CA ASN A 16 -15.28 -10.13 2.20
C ASN A 16 -13.90 -9.69 2.73
N LEU A 17 -13.15 -8.89 1.97
CA LEU A 17 -11.87 -8.37 2.45
C LEU A 17 -12.12 -7.12 3.29
N VAL A 18 -11.66 -7.16 4.55
CA VAL A 18 -11.79 -6.05 5.51
C VAL A 18 -11.29 -4.73 4.93
N GLU A 19 -10.15 -4.77 4.22
CA GLU A 19 -9.55 -3.57 3.63
C GLU A 19 -10.40 -2.91 2.53
N TYR A 20 -11.08 -3.71 1.71
CA TYR A 20 -12.02 -3.15 0.73
C TYR A 20 -13.19 -2.45 1.42
N LYS A 21 -13.71 -3.04 2.52
CA LYS A 21 -14.77 -2.41 3.33
C LYS A 21 -14.29 -1.13 3.98
N CYS A 22 -13.07 -1.08 4.51
CA CYS A 22 -12.45 0.14 5.04
C CYS A 22 -12.36 1.24 3.98
N ARG A 23 -11.85 0.93 2.78
CA ARG A 23 -11.81 1.91 1.68
C ARG A 23 -13.20 2.37 1.22
N MET A 24 -14.19 1.49 1.20
CA MET A 24 -15.57 1.91 0.90
C MET A 24 -16.12 2.85 1.97
N PHE A 25 -15.86 2.55 3.24
CA PHE A 25 -16.30 3.36 4.37
C PHE A 25 -15.65 4.74 4.34
N GLU A 26 -14.32 4.81 4.23
CA GLU A 26 -13.55 6.04 4.08
C GLU A 26 -14.12 6.92 2.95
N ARG A 27 -14.35 6.32 1.79
CA ARG A 27 -14.94 7.00 0.62
C ARG A 27 -16.35 7.54 0.87
N LYS A 28 -17.15 6.93 1.75
CA LYS A 28 -18.46 7.45 2.13
C LYS A 28 -18.32 8.64 3.09
N CYS A 29 -17.43 8.53 4.08
CA CYS A 29 -17.09 9.63 4.98
C CYS A 29 -16.59 10.85 4.22
N LEU A 30 -15.64 10.67 3.30
CA LEU A 30 -15.10 11.75 2.47
C LEU A 30 -16.18 12.48 1.67
N ARG A 31 -17.10 11.73 1.04
CA ARG A 31 -18.22 12.35 0.30
C ARG A 31 -19.13 13.16 1.22
N ALA A 32 -19.42 12.65 2.42
CA ALA A 32 -20.23 13.34 3.40
C ALA A 32 -19.56 14.62 3.90
N CYS A 33 -18.27 14.57 4.24
CA CYS A 33 -17.52 15.72 4.73
C CYS A 33 -17.31 16.80 3.67
N LEU A 34 -17.09 16.42 2.40
CA LEU A 34 -16.83 17.36 1.31
C LEU A 34 -18.09 17.85 0.60
N GLY A 35 -19.26 17.24 0.86
CA GLY A 35 -20.47 17.47 0.06
C GLY A 35 -20.34 17.07 -1.41
N ALA A 36 -19.30 16.32 -1.77
CA ALA A 36 -18.90 16.08 -3.16
C ALA A 36 -19.36 14.69 -3.63
N TYR A 37 -20.57 14.62 -4.19
CA TYR A 37 -21.17 13.35 -4.60
C TYR A 37 -21.10 13.11 -6.10
N ARG A 38 -21.67 14.02 -6.91
CA ARG A 38 -21.91 13.82 -8.34
C ARG A 38 -21.03 14.73 -9.19
N SER A 39 -20.65 14.26 -10.38
CA SER A 39 -19.84 15.04 -11.31
C SER A 39 -20.71 15.86 -12.26
N ALA A 40 -20.48 17.19 -12.30
CA ALA A 40 -21.11 18.09 -13.25
C ALA A 40 -20.81 17.69 -14.72
N ALA A 41 -19.60 17.19 -14.99
CA ALA A 41 -19.20 16.70 -16.31
C ALA A 41 -20.02 15.49 -16.80
N SER A 42 -20.78 14.85 -15.91
CA SER A 42 -21.69 13.73 -16.24
C SER A 42 -23.17 14.12 -16.19
N ASN A 43 -23.49 15.42 -16.24
CA ASN A 43 -24.82 15.96 -15.97
C ASN A 43 -25.37 15.44 -14.63
N TYR A 44 -24.50 15.35 -13.61
CA TYR A 44 -24.80 14.83 -12.28
C TYR A 44 -25.30 13.37 -12.20
N ASN A 45 -25.23 12.61 -13.29
CA ASN A 45 -25.67 11.21 -13.31
C ASN A 45 -24.69 10.27 -12.61
N LYS A 46 -23.38 10.55 -12.70
CA LYS A 46 -22.32 9.68 -12.14
C LYS A 46 -21.72 10.29 -10.88
N PHE A 47 -21.29 9.41 -9.97
CA PHE A 47 -20.46 9.83 -8.84
C PHE A 47 -19.15 10.43 -9.33
N ILE A 48 -18.59 11.38 -8.58
CA ILE A 48 -17.22 11.82 -8.82
C ILE A 48 -16.26 10.63 -8.70
N SER A 49 -15.20 10.66 -9.51
CA SER A 49 -14.19 9.61 -9.49
C SER A 49 -13.53 9.55 -8.11
N ASN A 50 -13.09 8.36 -7.69
CA ASN A 50 -12.41 8.21 -6.40
C ASN A 50 -11.11 9.03 -6.36
N SER A 51 -10.37 9.10 -7.46
CA SER A 51 -9.15 9.92 -7.55
C SER A 51 -9.47 11.40 -7.32
N THR A 52 -10.52 11.92 -7.95
CA THR A 52 -10.98 13.31 -7.73
C THR A 52 -11.39 13.53 -6.28
N LEU A 53 -12.13 12.59 -5.68
CA LEU A 53 -12.57 12.71 -4.29
C LEU A 53 -11.38 12.78 -3.32
N TYR A 54 -10.39 11.89 -3.46
CA TYR A 54 -9.22 11.93 -2.58
C TYR A 54 -8.36 13.17 -2.81
N ASN A 55 -8.17 13.58 -4.06
CA ASN A 55 -7.42 14.80 -4.37
C ASN A 55 -8.12 16.05 -3.81
N LEU A 56 -9.46 16.09 -3.81
CA LEU A 56 -10.22 17.17 -3.18
C LEU A 56 -10.12 17.14 -1.66
N ALA A 57 -10.06 15.95 -1.06
CA ALA A 57 -9.92 15.79 0.39
C ALA A 57 -8.54 16.20 0.91
N ASP A 58 -7.49 16.07 0.08
CA ASP A 58 -6.09 16.21 0.46
C ASP A 58 -5.70 15.43 1.74
N ILE A 59 -6.25 14.23 1.88
CA ILE A 59 -5.87 13.30 2.96
C ILE A 59 -5.18 12.06 2.39
N PRO A 60 -4.26 11.44 3.15
CA PRO A 60 -3.68 10.17 2.74
C PRO A 60 -4.76 9.08 2.68
N ARG A 61 -4.63 8.15 1.75
CA ARG A 61 -5.52 6.99 1.67
C ARG A 61 -5.32 6.10 2.91
N ILE A 62 -6.41 5.53 3.44
CA ILE A 62 -6.37 4.77 4.70
C ILE A 62 -5.31 3.67 4.76
N ASP A 63 -5.11 2.89 3.69
CA ASP A 63 -4.09 1.84 3.62
C ASP A 63 -2.66 2.39 3.61
N SER A 64 -2.43 3.53 2.95
CA SER A 64 -1.14 4.23 2.94
C SER A 64 -0.85 4.81 4.32
N HIS A 65 -1.88 5.34 4.98
CA HIS A 65 -1.80 5.77 6.37
C HIS A 65 -1.49 4.62 7.32
N ILE A 66 -2.14 3.46 7.17
CA ILE A 66 -1.87 2.25 7.98
C ILE A 66 -0.42 1.79 7.80
N ILE A 67 0.09 1.74 6.56
CA ILE A 67 1.49 1.38 6.32
C ILE A 67 2.43 2.36 7.04
N ARG A 68 2.16 3.67 6.96
CA ARG A 68 2.96 4.67 7.68
C ARG A 68 2.95 4.44 9.18
N LEU A 69 1.80 4.14 9.78
CA LEU A 69 1.69 3.80 11.20
C LEU A 69 2.52 2.55 11.57
N ILE A 70 2.53 1.53 10.72
CA ILE A 70 3.34 0.32 10.92
C ILE A 70 4.84 0.67 10.85
N ARG A 71 5.27 1.47 9.88
CA ARG A 71 6.65 1.96 9.80
C ARG A 71 7.03 2.75 11.05
N ASP A 72 6.19 3.69 11.47
CA ASP A 72 6.43 4.49 12.66
C ASP A 72 6.53 3.61 13.92
N TYR A 73 5.69 2.57 14.03
CA TYR A 73 5.79 1.56 15.09
C TYR A 73 7.17 0.89 15.10
N PHE A 74 7.61 0.32 13.97
CA PHE A 74 8.91 -0.36 13.88
C PHE A 74 10.11 0.57 14.09
N SER A 75 10.03 1.82 13.63
CA SER A 75 11.09 2.83 13.81
C SER A 75 11.37 3.15 15.28
N LYS A 76 10.37 3.02 16.14
CA LYS A 76 10.47 3.32 17.57
C LYS A 76 10.95 2.13 18.39
N LEU A 77 10.84 0.90 17.88
CA LEU A 77 11.20 -0.29 18.65
C LEU A 77 12.64 -0.29 19.20
N PRO A 78 13.68 0.15 18.44
CA PRO A 78 15.04 0.21 18.97
C PRO A 78 15.21 1.13 20.19
N SER A 79 14.36 2.15 20.34
CA SER A 79 14.42 3.09 21.46
C SER A 79 13.75 2.59 22.74
N ILE A 80 13.07 1.44 22.70
CA ILE A 80 12.38 0.90 23.87
C ILE A 80 13.37 0.10 24.71
N GLU A 81 13.51 0.45 25.99
CA GLU A 81 14.31 -0.25 27.00
C GLU A 81 13.68 -1.58 27.43
N ASN A 82 13.33 -2.43 26.46
CA ASN A 82 12.81 -3.76 26.68
C ASN A 82 13.41 -4.69 25.63
N SER A 83 14.28 -5.60 26.07
CA SER A 83 15.02 -6.49 25.18
C SER A 83 14.10 -7.41 24.36
N THR A 84 12.99 -7.88 24.93
CA THR A 84 11.99 -8.72 24.24
C THR A 84 11.35 -7.97 23.07
N ILE A 85 10.94 -6.72 23.30
CA ILE A 85 10.34 -5.88 22.26
C ILE A 85 11.39 -5.48 21.22
N ASN A 86 12.59 -5.10 21.66
CA ASN A 86 13.66 -4.70 20.75
C ASN A 86 14.09 -5.88 19.85
N ASN A 87 14.06 -7.12 20.33
CA ASN A 87 14.34 -8.30 19.52
C ASN A 87 13.41 -8.49 18.32
N LEU A 88 12.23 -7.84 18.29
CA LEU A 88 11.34 -7.86 17.13
C LEU A 88 11.97 -7.17 15.90
N THR A 89 13.00 -6.34 16.08
CA THR A 89 13.73 -5.66 15.00
C THR A 89 14.75 -6.56 14.30
N LYS A 90 15.13 -7.69 14.90
CA LYS A 90 16.21 -8.57 14.42
C LYS A 90 15.75 -9.60 13.38
N PHE A 91 14.64 -9.37 12.71
CA PHE A 91 14.07 -10.33 11.76
C PHE A 91 14.76 -10.23 10.39
N THR A 92 15.42 -11.31 9.98
CA THR A 92 16.30 -11.32 8.81
C THR A 92 15.63 -11.85 7.54
N ALA A 93 16.29 -11.69 6.39
CA ALA A 93 15.84 -12.28 5.14
C ALA A 93 15.89 -13.83 5.19
N GLU A 94 16.83 -14.38 5.94
CA GLU A 94 16.98 -15.82 6.19
C GLU A 94 15.80 -16.37 6.99
N ASP A 95 15.35 -15.63 8.01
CA ASP A 95 14.14 -15.98 8.77
C ASP A 95 12.91 -15.94 7.87
N LEU A 96 12.83 -14.95 6.98
CA LEU A 96 11.76 -14.84 6.00
C LEU A 96 11.72 -16.06 5.06
N LYS A 97 12.88 -16.54 4.59
CA LYS A 97 12.99 -17.74 3.74
C LYS A 97 12.46 -18.99 4.45
N LYS A 98 12.91 -19.23 5.69
CA LYS A 98 12.43 -20.35 6.51
C LYS A 98 10.91 -20.34 6.71
N ARG A 99 10.32 -19.15 6.85
CA ARG A 99 8.88 -19.00 7.07
C ARG A 99 8.05 -19.12 5.79
N ASN A 100 8.68 -18.96 4.62
CA ASN A 100 8.01 -19.06 3.33
C ASN A 100 7.42 -20.45 3.09
N GLU A 101 8.09 -21.50 3.55
CA GLU A 101 7.62 -22.90 3.46
C GLU A 101 6.23 -23.08 4.10
N THR A 102 5.97 -22.37 5.19
CA THR A 102 4.68 -22.40 5.89
C THR A 102 3.69 -21.36 5.34
N GLY A 103 4.17 -20.34 4.62
CA GLY A 103 3.45 -19.14 4.20
C GLY A 103 2.90 -18.28 5.36
N MET A 104 3.19 -18.64 6.61
CA MET A 104 2.74 -17.93 7.80
C MET A 104 3.80 -16.91 8.20
N LEU A 105 3.58 -15.66 7.80
CA LEU A 105 4.50 -14.58 8.07
C LEU A 105 4.16 -13.90 9.41
N PRO A 106 5.14 -13.75 10.31
CA PRO A 106 4.94 -13.00 11.54
C PRO A 106 4.99 -11.49 11.24
N PRO A 107 4.51 -10.60 12.13
CA PRO A 107 4.49 -9.15 11.90
C PRO A 107 5.86 -8.56 11.50
N GLN A 108 6.95 -9.11 12.04
CA GLN A 108 8.33 -8.69 11.77
C GLN A 108 8.77 -8.90 10.33
N ALA A 109 8.09 -9.80 9.59
CA ALA A 109 8.30 -9.96 8.16
C ALA A 109 8.05 -8.67 7.37
N PHE A 110 7.33 -7.71 7.95
CA PHE A 110 7.16 -6.38 7.40
C PHE A 110 8.50 -5.73 7.01
N LEU A 111 9.53 -5.81 7.86
CA LEU A 111 10.82 -5.13 7.65
C LEU A 111 11.51 -5.55 6.33
N PRO A 112 11.86 -6.83 6.11
CA PRO A 112 12.51 -7.24 4.87
C PRO A 112 11.58 -7.17 3.65
N LEU A 113 10.26 -7.31 3.82
CA LEU A 113 9.32 -7.15 2.71
C LEU A 113 9.18 -5.69 2.27
N ASP A 114 9.28 -4.74 3.21
CA ASP A 114 9.16 -3.31 2.95
C ASP A 114 10.41 -2.79 2.22
N ASP A 115 11.60 -3.22 2.64
CA ASP A 115 12.86 -2.93 1.96
C ASP A 115 12.88 -3.48 0.52
N LYS A 116 12.36 -4.70 0.33
CA LYS A 116 12.16 -5.31 -1.00
C LYS A 116 11.05 -4.67 -1.85
N GLY A 117 10.30 -3.70 -1.32
CA GLY A 117 9.21 -3.03 -2.03
C GLY A 117 7.99 -3.90 -2.28
N LEU A 118 7.80 -4.96 -1.48
CA LEU A 118 6.64 -5.86 -1.57
C LEU A 118 5.45 -5.37 -0.74
N ILE A 119 5.68 -4.50 0.25
CA ILE A 119 4.61 -3.83 1.00
C ILE A 119 3.97 -2.72 0.16
N GLN A 120 4.82 -1.89 -0.46
CA GLN A 120 4.44 -0.74 -1.23
C GLN A 120 5.39 -0.58 -2.41
N ASP A 121 4.83 -0.42 -3.61
CA ASP A 121 5.62 -0.38 -4.84
C ASP A 121 6.33 0.97 -5.06
N GLU A 122 6.94 1.10 -6.24
CA GLU A 122 7.65 2.27 -6.71
C GLU A 122 6.74 3.50 -6.83
N ASP A 123 5.43 3.29 -7.03
CA ASP A 123 4.41 4.32 -7.16
C ASP A 123 3.69 4.67 -5.86
N ASN A 124 4.26 4.24 -4.73
CA ASN A 124 3.64 4.32 -3.43
C ASN A 124 2.29 3.58 -3.34
N VAL A 125 2.00 2.61 -4.21
CA VAL A 125 0.78 1.80 -4.12
C VAL A 125 0.95 0.72 -3.05
N PRO A 126 0.07 0.64 -2.04
CA PRO A 126 0.04 -0.42 -1.01
C PRO A 126 -0.21 -1.84 -1.54
N THR A 127 0.75 -2.45 -2.24
CA THR A 127 0.58 -3.73 -2.97
C THR A 127 0.11 -4.89 -2.08
N ILE A 128 0.55 -4.95 -0.82
CA ILE A 128 0.17 -6.02 0.13
C ILE A 128 -1.34 -6.18 0.31
N TYR A 129 -2.11 -5.10 0.16
CA TYR A 129 -3.56 -5.10 0.31
C TYR A 129 -4.33 -5.41 -0.98
N HIS A 130 -3.63 -5.50 -2.10
CA HIS A 130 -4.23 -5.76 -3.40
C HIS A 130 -4.10 -7.23 -3.83
N CYS A 131 -3.26 -8.00 -3.15
CA CYS A 131 -3.09 -9.44 -3.39
C CYS A 131 -4.35 -10.21 -3.02
N LYS A 132 -4.74 -11.17 -3.86
CA LYS A 132 -5.83 -12.09 -3.54
C LYS A 132 -5.44 -12.95 -2.35
N ARG A 133 -6.35 -13.04 -1.37
CA ARG A 133 -6.20 -13.96 -0.23
C ARG A 133 -7.52 -14.68 -0.01
N HIS A 134 -7.45 -16.01 0.05
CA HIS A 134 -8.61 -16.80 0.43
C HIS A 134 -8.90 -16.62 1.92
N LYS A 135 -10.18 -16.45 2.32
CA LYS A 135 -10.52 -16.17 3.73
C LYS A 135 -10.00 -17.26 4.68
N ALA A 136 -10.01 -18.53 4.25
CA ALA A 136 -9.50 -19.66 5.03
C ALA A 136 -7.98 -19.86 4.89
N HIS A 137 -7.36 -19.35 3.82
CA HIS A 137 -5.92 -19.47 3.60
C HIS A 137 -5.23 -18.17 3.97
N LYS A 138 -4.71 -18.10 5.20
CA LYS A 138 -4.02 -16.91 5.69
C LYS A 138 -2.57 -16.80 5.22
N LYS A 139 -2.08 -17.74 4.40
CA LYS A 139 -0.73 -17.65 3.88
C LYS A 139 -0.56 -16.42 3.00
N ILE A 140 0.65 -15.86 3.04
CA ILE A 140 1.12 -14.81 2.15
C ILE A 140 2.26 -15.45 1.37
N GLU A 141 1.96 -15.91 0.17
CA GLU A 141 2.92 -16.59 -0.70
C GLU A 141 3.78 -15.55 -1.41
N TYR A 142 5.08 -15.58 -1.21
CA TYR A 142 6.00 -14.74 -1.95
C TYR A 142 7.16 -15.61 -2.43
N ASP A 143 7.74 -15.31 -3.59
CA ASP A 143 8.97 -15.97 -4.00
C ASP A 143 10.17 -15.23 -3.41
N ALA A 144 10.89 -15.90 -2.51
CA ALA A 144 12.03 -15.32 -1.82
C ALA A 144 13.30 -15.32 -2.66
N ASP A 145 13.36 -16.18 -3.68
CA ASP A 145 14.51 -16.42 -4.53
C ASP A 145 14.37 -15.70 -5.88
N ASP A 146 13.17 -15.26 -6.26
CA ASP A 146 12.96 -14.35 -7.37
C ASP A 146 13.12 -12.87 -6.95
N PRO A 147 14.24 -12.20 -7.28
CA PRO A 147 14.43 -10.78 -6.99
C PRO A 147 13.48 -9.87 -7.77
N LYS A 148 12.83 -10.39 -8.82
CA LYS A 148 11.81 -9.70 -9.60
C LYS A 148 10.40 -10.06 -9.16
N PHE A 149 10.24 -10.81 -8.06
CA PHE A 149 8.93 -11.14 -7.56
C PHE A 149 8.12 -9.87 -7.35
N ARG A 150 6.91 -9.92 -7.88
CA ARG A 150 5.89 -8.89 -7.71
C ARG A 150 4.60 -9.64 -7.45
N TRP A 151 3.80 -9.09 -6.55
CA TRP A 151 2.44 -9.55 -6.38
C TRP A 151 1.70 -9.47 -7.72
N VAL A 152 1.28 -10.62 -8.24
CA VAL A 152 0.47 -10.73 -9.45
C VAL A 152 -1.03 -10.77 -9.06
N ASP A 153 -1.91 -10.52 -10.03
CA ASP A 153 -3.38 -10.63 -9.86
C ASP A 153 -4.04 -9.69 -8.85
N PHE A 154 -3.70 -8.41 -8.92
CA PHE A 154 -4.37 -7.38 -8.12
C PHE A 154 -5.86 -7.29 -8.42
N THR A 155 -6.69 -7.44 -7.39
CA THR A 155 -8.16 -7.47 -7.55
C THR A 155 -8.78 -6.07 -7.46
N TYR A 156 -8.05 -5.11 -6.91
CA TYR A 156 -8.58 -3.80 -6.57
C TYR A 156 -7.85 -2.67 -7.29
N SER A 157 -8.60 -1.60 -7.57
CA SER A 157 -8.08 -0.38 -8.21
C SER A 157 -6.87 0.16 -7.48
N LYS A 158 -5.75 0.28 -8.20
CA LYS A 158 -4.49 0.89 -7.74
C LYS A 158 -4.48 2.41 -7.80
N ALA A 159 -5.64 3.05 -8.04
CA ALA A 159 -5.69 4.51 -8.14
C ALA A 159 -5.22 5.14 -6.81
N MET A 160 -4.13 5.89 -6.88
CA MET A 160 -3.56 6.64 -5.77
C MET A 160 -3.87 8.12 -5.91
N PRO A 161 -4.17 8.83 -4.81
CA PRO A 161 -4.21 10.29 -4.79
C PRO A 161 -2.84 10.87 -5.16
N THR A 162 -2.82 12.09 -5.69
CA THR A 162 -1.56 12.77 -6.04
C THR A 162 -0.67 12.93 -4.81
N ARG A 163 -1.26 13.27 -3.66
CA ARG A 163 -0.58 13.40 -2.38
C ARG A 163 0.23 12.14 -2.03
N ASP A 164 -0.40 10.96 -2.02
CA ASP A 164 0.28 9.71 -1.66
C ASP A 164 1.35 9.30 -2.70
N LYS A 165 1.14 9.60 -3.99
CA LYS A 165 2.16 9.33 -5.02
C LYS A 165 3.44 10.13 -4.81
N MET A 166 3.30 11.35 -4.28
CA MET A 166 4.39 12.29 -4.03
C MET A 166 4.87 12.28 -2.57
N ASP A 167 4.36 11.37 -1.74
CA ASP A 167 4.74 11.27 -0.34
C ASP A 167 6.17 10.71 -0.22
N ASP A 168 7.06 11.50 0.39
CA ASP A 168 8.48 11.20 0.54
C ASP A 168 8.82 10.52 1.87
N HIS A 169 7.85 10.17 2.73
CA HIS A 169 8.15 9.66 4.08
C HIS A 169 9.11 8.46 4.08
N ARG A 170 9.08 7.60 3.05
CA ARG A 170 10.01 6.46 2.90
C ARG A 170 11.47 6.86 2.68
N LEU A 171 11.74 8.13 2.41
CA LEU A 171 13.07 8.69 2.31
C LEU A 171 13.62 9.12 3.69
N ASP A 172 12.78 9.16 4.73
CA ASP A 172 13.19 9.49 6.10
C ASP A 172 14.14 8.43 6.66
N ASP A 173 15.27 8.88 7.19
CA ASP A 173 16.34 8.03 7.73
C ASP A 173 15.93 7.32 9.03
N LYS A 174 14.84 7.76 9.70
CA LYS A 174 14.30 7.03 10.85
C LYS A 174 13.84 5.60 10.51
N TYR A 175 13.52 5.34 9.24
CA TYR A 175 13.19 4.01 8.74
C TYR A 175 14.47 3.24 8.39
N TRP A 176 15.27 2.96 9.42
CA TRP A 176 16.63 2.42 9.35
C TRP A 176 16.80 1.12 8.55
N TRP A 177 15.72 0.35 8.34
CA TRP A 177 15.76 -0.89 7.54
C TRP A 177 15.63 -0.63 6.04
N LEU A 178 15.19 0.56 5.62
CA LEU A 178 15.03 0.89 4.20
C LEU A 178 16.38 1.31 3.63
N THR A 179 17.01 0.43 2.84
CA THR A 179 18.33 0.71 2.26
C THR A 179 18.26 1.83 1.21
N SER A 180 19.23 2.75 1.24
CA SER A 180 19.36 3.82 0.23
C SER A 180 19.52 3.27 -1.19
N GLU A 181 20.07 2.06 -1.29
CA GLU A 181 20.32 1.36 -2.55
C GLU A 181 19.07 0.67 -3.12
N SER A 182 17.99 0.55 -2.35
CA SER A 182 16.76 -0.06 -2.84
C SER A 182 16.22 0.67 -4.07
N LYS A 183 15.88 -0.11 -5.12
CA LYS A 183 15.33 0.41 -6.38
C LYS A 183 14.15 1.37 -6.12
N HIS A 184 13.32 1.04 -5.14
CA HIS A 184 12.12 1.79 -4.77
C HIS A 184 12.46 3.17 -4.17
N ARG A 185 13.46 3.28 -3.28
CA ARG A 185 13.91 4.59 -2.76
C ARG A 185 14.57 5.43 -3.85
N LYS A 186 15.36 4.82 -4.74
CA LYS A 186 15.96 5.51 -5.89
C LYS A 186 14.90 6.10 -6.81
N GLU A 187 13.87 5.32 -7.16
CA GLU A 187 12.76 5.78 -7.99
C GLU A 187 11.94 6.87 -7.28
N LEU A 188 11.64 6.70 -6.00
CA LEU A 188 10.93 7.71 -5.21
C LEU A 188 11.72 9.03 -5.16
N ARG A 189 13.03 8.97 -4.91
CA ARG A 189 13.92 10.15 -4.91
C ARG A 189 13.94 10.82 -6.27
N ARG A 190 14.03 10.06 -7.36
CA ARG A 190 13.99 10.60 -8.74
C ARG A 190 12.70 11.37 -9.03
N ARG A 191 11.55 10.86 -8.57
CA ARG A 191 10.24 11.49 -8.81
C ARG A 191 10.03 12.77 -8.00
N ILE A 192 10.50 12.79 -6.76
CA ILE A 192 10.27 13.90 -5.82
C ILE A 192 11.36 14.97 -5.92
N HIS A 193 12.61 14.55 -6.12
CA HIS A 193 13.80 15.39 -6.18
C HIS A 193 14.58 15.16 -7.48
N PRO A 194 14.00 15.52 -8.65
CA PRO A 194 14.65 15.27 -9.95
C PRO A 194 16.00 15.99 -10.08
N SER A 195 16.22 17.08 -9.35
CA SER A 195 17.44 17.88 -9.33
C SER A 195 18.61 17.27 -8.53
N SER A 196 18.35 16.23 -7.73
CA SER A 196 19.34 15.60 -6.84
C SER A 196 20.00 14.36 -7.45
N VAL A 197 19.71 14.07 -8.72
CA VAL A 197 20.23 12.94 -9.49
C VAL A 197 21.20 13.49 -10.53
N VAL A 198 22.35 13.97 -10.07
CA VAL A 198 23.54 14.28 -10.89
C VAL A 198 24.73 13.62 -10.23
#